data_AF-A0A8H8M039-F1
#
_entry.id   AF-A0A8H8M039-F1
#
_cell.length_a   1.000
_cell.length_b   1.000
_cell.length_c   1.000
_cell.angle_alpha   90.00
_cell.angle_beta   90.00
_cell.angle_gamma   90.00
#
_symmetry.space_group_name_H-M   'P 1'
#
loop_
_entity.id
_entity.type
_entity.pdbx_description
1 polymer ?
#
loop_
_entity_poly.entity_id
_entity_poly.type
_entity_poly.pdbx_seq_one_letter_code
_entity_poly.pdbx_strand_id
1 'polypeptide(L)'
;MNASAEIIDRVRRSYELMLDFYGMRLLDAETGLVGRKEHGWKPRYQNLTRSPHNNLRITRIIKFMSIMSYPQYAAPFVLHVLSEQSEHGLLNTSMLQGSLDRWWANCNRDAGERDVVQDIVKRVRTASNASSEEDRWVFTRDIYETMITARAEGKGLALPPEA
;
A
#
# COMPACT_ATOMS: atom_id res chain seq x y z
N MET A 1 -6.21 9.57 -24.29
CA MET A 1 -7.63 9.79 -23.92
C MET A 1 -7.64 10.23 -22.47
N ASN A 2 -7.86 11.51 -22.19
CA ASN A 2 -8.15 11.93 -20.81
C ASN A 2 -9.57 11.46 -20.52
N ALA A 3 -9.72 10.58 -19.52
CA ALA A 3 -11.04 10.25 -19.02
C ALA A 3 -11.73 11.55 -18.58
N SER A 4 -13.04 11.67 -18.78
CA SER A 4 -13.82 12.79 -18.26
C SER A 4 -13.51 12.96 -16.76
N ALA A 5 -13.34 14.20 -16.30
CA ALA A 5 -13.09 14.49 -14.88
C ALA A 5 -14.15 13.85 -13.96
N GLU A 6 -15.37 13.68 -14.46
CA GLU A 6 -16.45 12.98 -13.76
C GLU A 6 -16.16 11.48 -13.55
N ILE A 7 -15.54 10.82 -14.55
CA ILE A 7 -15.14 9.41 -14.44
C ILE A 7 -14.01 9.29 -13.42
N ILE A 8 -13.05 10.22 -13.43
CA ILE A 8 -11.95 10.26 -12.47
C ILE A 8 -12.48 10.35 -11.04
N ASP A 9 -13.40 11.28 -10.80
CA ASP A 9 -14.00 11.46 -9.50
C ASP A 9 -14.82 10.24 -9.04
N ARG A 10 -15.55 9.58 -9.94
CA ARG A 10 -16.27 8.33 -9.63
C ARG A 10 -15.33 7.19 -9.25
N VAL A 11 -14.19 7.06 -9.95
CA VAL A 11 -13.17 6.06 -9.62
C VAL A 11 -12.57 6.35 -8.24
N ARG A 12 -12.22 7.61 -7.95
CA ARG A 12 -11.71 8.03 -6.64
C ARG A 12 -12.71 7.70 -5.51
N ARG A 13 -13.98 8.07 -5.66
CA ARG A 13 -15.03 7.74 -4.68
C ARG A 13 -15.19 6.24 -4.46
N SER A 14 -15.12 5.45 -5.52
CA SER A 14 -15.14 3.98 -5.41
C SER A 14 -13.94 3.44 -4.63
N TYR A 15 -12.76 4.02 -4.84
CA TYR A 15 -11.54 3.69 -4.08
C TYR A 15 -11.68 4.05 -2.59
N GLU A 16 -12.21 5.23 -2.27
CA GLU A 16 -12.48 5.64 -0.88
C GLU A 16 -13.45 4.69 -0.16
N LEU A 17 -14.54 4.29 -0.83
CA LEU A 17 -15.48 3.30 -0.29
C LEU A 17 -14.82 1.95 -0.03
N MET A 18 -13.91 1.54 -0.92
CA MET A 18 -13.12 0.31 -0.76
C MET A 18 -12.18 0.41 0.45
N LEU A 19 -11.45 1.50 0.59
CA LEU A 19 -10.56 1.74 1.72
C LEU A 19 -11.36 1.70 3.03
N ASP A 20 -12.50 2.39 3.10
CA ASP A 20 -13.36 2.42 4.28
C ASP A 20 -13.82 1.02 4.67
N PHE A 21 -14.21 0.21 3.69
CA PHE A 21 -14.60 -1.19 3.90
C PHE A 21 -13.50 -1.97 4.63
N TYR A 22 -12.24 -1.78 4.25
CA TYR A 22 -11.08 -2.44 4.86
C TYR A 22 -10.51 -1.75 6.10
N GLY A 23 -11.14 -0.69 6.61
CA GLY A 23 -10.65 0.03 7.80
C GLY A 23 -9.51 0.99 7.51
N MET A 24 -9.37 1.41 6.26
CA MET A 24 -8.42 2.40 5.78
C MET A 24 -9.18 3.65 5.33
N ARG A 25 -8.47 4.73 5.03
CA ARG A 25 -9.01 5.94 4.40
C ARG A 25 -7.96 6.60 3.53
N LEU A 26 -8.43 7.33 2.52
CA LEU A 26 -7.60 8.23 1.74
C LEU A 26 -7.41 9.51 2.55
N LEU A 27 -6.17 9.84 2.89
CA LEU A 27 -5.80 11.08 3.59
C LEU A 27 -5.59 12.22 2.61
N ASP A 28 -5.05 11.91 1.42
CA ASP A 28 -4.78 12.87 0.38
C ASP A 28 -5.02 12.22 -0.99
N ALA A 29 -5.89 12.83 -1.79
CA ALA A 29 -6.31 12.28 -3.07
C ALA A 29 -5.30 12.49 -4.21
N GLU A 30 -4.46 13.53 -4.11
CA GLU A 30 -3.48 13.86 -5.15
C GLU A 30 -2.26 12.94 -5.04
N THR A 31 -1.77 12.75 -3.83
CA THR A 31 -0.61 11.90 -3.52
C THR A 31 -0.98 10.43 -3.40
N GLY A 32 -2.25 10.13 -3.09
CA GLY A 32 -2.75 8.80 -2.79
C GLY A 32 -2.42 8.32 -1.38
N LEU A 33 -2.03 9.21 -0.47
CA LEU A 33 -1.66 8.86 0.89
C LEU A 33 -2.82 8.14 1.61
N VAL A 34 -2.58 6.90 2.06
CA VAL A 34 -3.55 6.07 2.77
C VAL A 34 -3.21 6.07 4.25
N GLY A 35 -4.22 6.05 5.11
CA GLY A 35 -4.06 5.83 6.54
C GLY A 35 -5.14 4.91 7.10
N ARG A 36 -5.08 4.65 8.41
CA ARG A 36 -6.16 3.97 9.12
C ARG A 36 -7.41 4.86 9.15
N LYS A 37 -8.58 4.22 9.07
CA LYS A 37 -9.85 4.88 9.40
C LYS A 37 -9.82 5.33 10.86
N GLU A 38 -10.32 6.54 11.16
CA GLU A 38 -10.28 7.13 12.51
C GLU A 38 -10.94 6.25 13.57
N HIS A 39 -12.10 5.69 13.24
CA HIS A 39 -12.88 4.84 14.14
C HIS A 39 -13.23 3.49 13.49
N GLY A 40 -13.18 2.43 14.29
CA GLY A 40 -13.60 1.09 13.85
C GLY A 40 -12.65 0.40 12.85
N TRP A 41 -11.40 0.86 12.71
CA TRP A 41 -10.41 0.20 11.85
C TRP A 41 -10.04 -1.21 12.36
N LYS A 42 -9.88 -1.38 13.67
CA LYS A 42 -9.48 -2.66 14.30
C LYS A 42 -10.35 -3.86 13.88
N PRO A 43 -11.68 -3.84 14.05
CA PRO A 43 -12.53 -4.95 13.63
C PRO A 43 -12.50 -5.17 12.11
N ARG A 44 -12.27 -4.13 11.31
CA ARG A 44 -12.17 -4.25 9.85
C ARG A 44 -10.87 -4.91 9.41
N TYR A 45 -9.75 -4.59 10.05
CA TYR A 45 -8.47 -5.30 9.85
C TYR A 45 -8.59 -6.77 10.24
N GLN A 46 -9.22 -7.06 11.38
CA GLN A 46 -9.50 -8.44 11.79
C GLN A 46 -10.38 -9.19 10.78
N ASN A 47 -11.40 -8.52 10.22
CA ASN A 47 -12.22 -9.11 9.17
C ASN A 47 -11.41 -9.36 7.89
N LEU A 48 -10.56 -8.41 7.49
CA LEU A 48 -9.69 -8.54 6.32
C LEU A 48 -8.75 -9.74 6.45
N THR A 49 -8.11 -9.92 7.62
CA THR A 49 -7.19 -11.05 7.85
C THR A 49 -7.90 -12.40 7.92
N ARG A 50 -9.18 -12.45 8.30
CA ARG A 50 -9.99 -13.67 8.38
C ARG A 50 -10.72 -14.02 7.07
N SER A 51 -10.81 -13.08 6.12
CA SER A 51 -11.62 -13.21 4.91
C SER A 51 -10.78 -13.21 3.63
N PRO A 52 -10.15 -14.35 3.25
CA PRO A 52 -9.25 -14.49 2.10
C PRO A 52 -9.67 -13.84 0.79
N HIS A 53 -10.97 -13.96 0.47
CA HIS A 53 -11.54 -13.51 -0.80
C HIS A 53 -11.37 -12.00 -1.00
N ASN A 54 -11.18 -11.23 0.08
CA ASN A 54 -10.86 -9.82 0.03
C ASN A 54 -9.53 -9.55 -0.67
N ASN A 55 -8.56 -10.46 -0.58
CA ASN A 55 -7.28 -10.27 -1.27
C ASN A 55 -7.47 -10.24 -2.79
N LEU A 56 -8.34 -11.10 -3.33
CA LEU A 56 -8.68 -11.09 -4.76
C LEU A 56 -9.47 -9.83 -5.17
N ARG A 57 -10.32 -9.31 -4.27
CA ARG A 57 -11.02 -8.03 -4.50
C ARG A 57 -10.04 -6.87 -4.56
N ILE A 58 -9.12 -6.79 -3.60
CA ILE A 58 -8.05 -5.79 -3.56
C ILE A 58 -7.20 -5.87 -4.82
N THR A 59 -6.73 -7.07 -5.23
CA THR A 59 -5.95 -7.25 -6.46
C THR A 59 -6.65 -6.66 -7.68
N ARG A 60 -7.96 -6.93 -7.87
CA ARG A 60 -8.73 -6.42 -9.00
C ARG A 60 -8.81 -4.90 -9.00
N ILE A 61 -8.98 -4.29 -7.82
CA ILE A 61 -9.11 -2.84 -7.67
C ILE A 61 -7.77 -2.15 -7.93
N ILE A 62 -6.67 -2.65 -7.35
CA ILE A 62 -5.33 -2.10 -7.62
C ILE A 62 -4.97 -2.24 -9.10
N LYS A 63 -5.24 -3.39 -9.71
CA LYS A 63 -4.98 -3.61 -11.14
C LYS A 63 -5.80 -2.65 -12.01
N PHE A 64 -7.07 -2.46 -11.69
CA PHE A 64 -7.94 -1.50 -12.38
C PHE A 64 -7.41 -0.07 -12.26
N MET A 65 -7.09 0.41 -11.05
CA MET A 65 -6.55 1.76 -10.84
C MET A 65 -5.28 2.00 -11.65
N SER A 66 -4.40 1.00 -11.70
CA SER A 66 -3.16 1.08 -12.46
C SER A 66 -3.40 1.10 -13.98
N ILE A 67 -4.37 0.32 -14.48
CA ILE A 67 -4.73 0.33 -15.91
C ILE A 67 -5.32 1.68 -16.33
N MET A 68 -6.15 2.29 -15.47
CA MET A 68 -6.78 3.58 -15.72
C MET A 68 -5.83 4.78 -15.55
N SER A 69 -4.51 4.53 -15.44
CA SER A 69 -3.47 5.55 -15.28
C SER A 69 -3.64 6.43 -14.04
N TYR A 70 -4.00 5.83 -12.90
CA TYR A 70 -3.87 6.46 -11.58
C TYR A 70 -2.62 5.91 -10.85
N PRO A 71 -1.40 6.27 -11.28
CA PRO A 71 -0.18 5.74 -10.68
C PRO A 71 -0.09 6.07 -9.19
N GLN A 72 -0.75 7.14 -8.75
CA GLN A 72 -0.71 7.59 -7.36
C GLN A 72 -1.41 6.69 -6.34
N TYR A 73 -2.24 5.72 -6.72
CA TYR A 73 -2.96 4.92 -5.72
C TYR A 73 -2.36 3.54 -5.46
N ALA A 74 -1.67 2.95 -6.44
CA ALA A 74 -1.18 1.57 -6.32
C ALA A 74 -0.01 1.45 -5.34
N ALA A 75 1.06 2.23 -5.55
CA ALA A 75 2.22 2.22 -4.66
C ALA A 75 1.87 2.62 -3.22
N PRO A 76 1.15 3.73 -2.97
CA PRO A 76 0.84 4.14 -1.60
C PRO A 76 -0.04 3.14 -0.84
N PHE A 77 -0.97 2.45 -1.51
CA PHE A 77 -1.74 1.38 -0.88
C PHE A 77 -0.84 0.23 -0.43
N VAL A 78 0.05 -0.25 -1.31
CA VAL A 78 0.95 -1.37 -1.01
C VAL A 78 1.88 -1.03 0.15
N LEU A 79 2.48 0.16 0.11
CA LEU A 79 3.39 0.62 1.15
C LEU A 79 2.65 0.85 2.49
N HIS A 80 1.42 1.36 2.49
CA HIS A 80 0.63 1.46 3.71
C HIS A 80 0.43 0.08 4.36
N VAL A 81 -0.05 -0.91 3.59
CA VAL A 81 -0.24 -2.26 4.14
C VAL A 81 1.08 -2.86 4.62
N LEU A 82 2.18 -2.62 3.91
CA LEU A 82 3.50 -3.08 4.31
C LEU A 82 3.97 -2.42 5.63
N SER A 83 3.70 -1.14 5.84
CA SER A 83 4.01 -0.44 7.10
C SER A 83 3.22 -1.02 8.27
N GLU A 84 1.93 -1.34 8.06
CA GLU A 84 1.08 -1.99 9.07
C GLU A 84 1.61 -3.39 9.45
N GLN A 85 2.12 -4.13 8.46
CA GLN A 85 2.75 -5.43 8.65
C GLN A 85 4.08 -5.32 9.40
N SER A 86 4.94 -4.38 8.99
CA SER A 86 6.31 -4.29 9.49
C SER A 86 6.39 -3.67 10.88
N GLU A 87 5.68 -2.57 11.11
CA GLU A 87 5.78 -1.81 12.37
C GLU A 87 4.89 -2.37 13.48
N HIS A 88 3.69 -2.86 13.11
CA HIS A 88 2.67 -3.22 14.08
C HIS A 88 2.30 -4.71 14.09
N GLY A 89 2.85 -5.49 13.16
CA GLY A 89 2.47 -6.90 12.99
C GLY A 89 1.00 -7.09 12.56
N LEU A 90 0.34 -6.05 12.05
CA LEU A 90 -1.04 -6.07 11.61
C LEU A 90 -1.13 -6.48 10.14
N LEU A 91 -2.27 -7.03 9.72
CA LEU A 91 -2.45 -7.50 8.34
C LEU A 91 -1.39 -8.53 7.90
N ASN A 92 -0.79 -9.24 8.86
CA ASN A 92 0.45 -10.00 8.67
C ASN A 92 0.23 -11.51 8.45
N THR A 93 -0.92 -11.91 7.90
CA THR A 93 -1.18 -13.31 7.60
C THR A 93 -0.41 -13.75 6.36
N SER A 94 0.03 -15.01 6.32
CA SER A 94 0.81 -15.58 5.21
C SER A 94 0.13 -15.39 3.85
N MET A 95 -1.20 -15.49 3.80
CA MET A 95 -1.98 -15.31 2.59
C MET A 95 -2.07 -13.84 2.12
N LEU A 96 -2.12 -12.90 3.07
CA LEU A 96 -2.10 -11.46 2.76
C LEU A 96 -0.71 -11.04 2.30
N GLN A 97 0.35 -11.44 3.02
CA GLN A 97 1.74 -11.28 2.57
C GLN A 97 1.92 -11.85 1.16
N GLY A 98 1.51 -13.09 0.92
CA GLY A 98 1.65 -13.73 -0.39
C GLY A 98 0.82 -13.08 -1.51
N SER A 99 -0.23 -12.31 -1.18
CA SER A 99 -0.98 -11.49 -2.14
C SER A 99 -0.27 -10.16 -2.41
N LEU A 100 0.24 -9.51 -1.36
CA LEU A 100 1.01 -8.29 -1.46
C LEU A 100 2.28 -8.50 -2.30
N ASP A 101 3.09 -9.49 -1.90
CA ASP A 101 4.43 -9.71 -2.43
C ASP A 101 4.41 -10.16 -3.90
N ARG A 102 3.49 -11.07 -4.25
CA ARG A 102 3.43 -11.68 -5.59
C ARG A 102 2.53 -10.93 -6.57
N TRP A 103 1.56 -10.16 -6.08
CA TRP A 103 0.57 -9.51 -6.95
C TRP A 103 0.51 -8.01 -6.77
N TRP A 104 0.28 -7.51 -5.55
CA TRP A 104 0.01 -6.08 -5.38
C TRP A 104 1.25 -5.22 -5.65
N ALA A 105 2.42 -5.66 -5.20
CA ALA A 105 3.71 -5.01 -5.50
C ALA A 105 3.98 -4.91 -7.01
N ASN A 106 3.42 -5.81 -7.82
CA ASN A 106 3.56 -5.83 -9.27
C ASN A 106 2.53 -4.97 -10.02
N CYS A 107 1.57 -4.38 -9.32
CA CYS A 107 0.48 -3.68 -9.98
C CYS A 107 0.83 -2.26 -10.40
N ASN A 108 1.86 -1.60 -9.88
CA ASN A 108 2.23 -0.25 -10.32
C ASN A 108 2.75 -0.29 -11.76
N ARG A 109 2.23 0.58 -12.64
CA ARG A 109 2.64 0.65 -14.05
C ARG A 109 3.97 1.35 -14.25
N ASP A 110 4.26 2.35 -13.42
CA ASP A 110 5.58 2.97 -13.41
C ASP A 110 6.61 1.91 -13.01
N ALA A 111 7.61 1.70 -13.87
CA ALA A 111 8.60 0.65 -13.66
C ALA A 111 9.55 0.99 -12.50
N GLY A 112 10.01 2.24 -12.42
CA GLY A 112 10.92 2.66 -11.36
C GLY A 112 10.26 2.61 -9.99
N GLU A 113 9.02 3.10 -9.87
CA GLU A 113 8.28 3.01 -8.61
C GLU A 113 7.95 1.56 -8.23
N ARG A 114 7.65 0.71 -9.22
CA ARG A 114 7.40 -0.72 -8.99
C ARG A 114 8.64 -1.41 -8.44
N ASP A 115 9.80 -1.16 -9.01
CA ASP A 115 11.06 -1.77 -8.57
C ASP A 115 11.40 -1.33 -7.13
N VAL A 116 11.23 -0.05 -6.81
CA VAL A 116 11.40 0.47 -5.44
C VAL A 116 10.43 -0.21 -4.46
N VAL A 117 9.15 -0.36 -4.81
CA VAL A 117 8.18 -1.05 -3.94
C VAL A 117 8.59 -2.52 -3.72
N GLN A 118 9.04 -3.22 -4.76
CA GLN A 118 9.51 -4.61 -4.65
C GLN A 118 10.73 -4.74 -3.75
N ASP A 119 11.69 -3.81 -3.87
CA ASP A 119 12.90 -3.79 -3.04
C ASP A 119 12.59 -3.56 -1.56
N ILE A 120 11.65 -2.66 -1.24
CA ILE A 120 11.16 -2.44 0.13
C ILE A 120 10.49 -3.69 0.68
N VAL A 121 9.59 -4.31 -0.11
CA VAL A 121 8.95 -5.56 0.29
C VAL A 121 10.00 -6.62 0.60
N LYS A 122 10.97 -6.82 -0.30
CA LYS A 122 12.07 -7.77 -0.10
C LYS A 122 12.85 -7.47 1.18
N ARG A 123 13.21 -6.20 1.42
CA ARG A 123 13.94 -5.77 2.61
C ARG A 123 13.15 -6.05 3.90
N VAL A 124 11.84 -5.78 3.93
CA VAL A 124 10.98 -6.09 5.09
C VAL A 124 10.92 -7.60 5.34
N ARG A 125 10.79 -8.41 4.28
CA ARG A 125 10.71 -9.88 4.41
C ARG A 125 12.04 -10.47 4.87
N THR A 126 13.16 -10.00 4.34
CA THR A 126 14.50 -10.43 4.78
C THR A 126 14.75 -10.05 6.23
N ALA A 127 14.47 -8.80 6.62
CA ALA A 127 14.61 -8.36 8.01
C ALA A 127 13.72 -9.13 8.98
N SER A 128 12.50 -9.49 8.56
CA SER A 128 11.59 -10.29 9.38
C SER A 128 12.06 -11.73 9.63
N ASN A 129 13.01 -12.22 8.83
CA ASN A 129 13.63 -13.54 8.99
C ASN A 129 15.02 -13.45 9.66
N ALA A 130 15.47 -12.26 10.06
CA ALA A 130 16.75 -12.09 10.73
C ALA A 130 16.72 -12.76 12.11
N SER A 131 17.83 -13.40 12.47
CA SER A 131 18.00 -14.09 13.75
C SER A 131 18.30 -13.14 14.92
N SER A 132 18.77 -11.93 14.64
CA SER A 132 19.02 -10.88 15.62
C SER A 132 17.91 -9.83 15.56
N GLU A 133 17.33 -9.51 16.72
CA GLU A 133 16.29 -8.49 16.85
C GLU A 133 16.86 -7.07 16.78
N GLU A 134 18.16 -6.90 17.07
CA GLU A 134 18.89 -5.62 17.00
C GLU A 134 19.15 -5.15 15.56
N ASP A 135 19.21 -6.07 14.60
CA ASP A 135 19.44 -5.77 13.17
C ASP A 135 18.14 -5.72 12.34
N ARG A 136 16.97 -5.84 13.00
CA ARG A 136 15.70 -5.95 12.30
C ARG A 136 15.25 -4.59 11.79
N TRP A 137 15.51 -4.31 10.52
CA TRP A 137 14.94 -3.15 9.85
C TRP A 137 13.40 -3.19 9.88
N VAL A 138 12.80 -2.07 10.30
CA VAL A 138 11.35 -1.87 10.38
C VAL A 138 10.94 -0.79 9.38
N PHE A 139 10.01 -1.14 8.48
CA PHE A 139 9.38 -0.16 7.60
C PHE A 139 8.23 0.54 8.34
N THR A 140 8.50 1.71 8.90
CA THR A 140 7.55 2.46 9.73
C THR A 140 6.58 3.30 8.90
N ARG A 141 5.51 3.74 9.57
CA ARG A 141 4.56 4.72 9.07
C ARG A 141 5.25 6.02 8.66
N ASP A 142 6.22 6.47 9.45
CA ASP A 142 6.98 7.70 9.18
C ASP A 142 7.80 7.60 7.89
N ILE A 143 8.47 6.45 7.67
CA ILE A 143 9.18 6.17 6.41
C ILE A 143 8.18 6.19 5.24
N TYR A 144 7.03 5.52 5.40
CA TYR A 144 5.98 5.52 4.38
C TYR A 144 5.50 6.94 4.02
N GLU A 145 5.13 7.75 5.01
CA GLU A 145 4.63 9.12 4.78
C GLU A 145 5.69 10.01 4.13
N THR A 146 6.94 9.90 4.58
CA THR A 146 8.09 10.62 4.00
C THR A 146 8.27 10.26 2.52
N MET A 147 8.19 8.98 2.18
CA MET A 147 8.31 8.52 0.80
C MET A 147 7.20 9.06 -0.11
N ILE A 148 5.95 9.05 0.37
CA ILE A 148 4.82 9.57 -0.41
C ILE A 148 4.92 11.08 -0.59
N THR A 149 5.37 11.80 0.44
CA THR A 149 5.59 13.25 0.38
C THR A 149 6.70 13.60 -0.60
N ALA A 150 7.86 12.94 -0.53
CA ALA A 150 8.97 13.17 -1.46
C ALA A 150 8.57 12.91 -2.92
N ARG A 151 7.78 11.85 -3.16
CA ARG A 151 7.21 11.55 -4.47
C ARG A 151 6.31 12.68 -4.98
N ALA A 152 5.46 13.24 -4.13
CA ALA A 152 4.57 14.35 -4.47
C ALA A 152 5.34 15.64 -4.80
N GLU A 153 6.50 15.85 -4.18
CA GLU A 153 7.42 16.97 -4.47
C GLU A 153 8.23 16.78 -5.76
N GLY A 154 8.00 15.71 -6.52
CA GLY A 154 8.68 15.44 -7.78
C GLY A 154 10.06 14.78 -7.65
N LYS A 155 10.46 14.37 -6.43
CA LYS A 155 11.72 13.63 -6.19
C LYS A 155 11.60 12.16 -6.58
N GLY A 156 10.39 11.69 -6.89
CA GLY A 156 10.09 10.29 -7.17
C GLY A 156 10.01 9.43 -5.90
N LEU A 157 9.54 8.20 -6.06
CA LEU A 157 9.58 7.21 -4.99
C LEU A 157 10.99 6.62 -4.91
N ALA A 158 11.64 6.71 -3.76
CA ALA A 158 13.02 6.26 -3.57
C ALA A 158 13.14 5.35 -2.35
N LEU A 159 14.12 4.46 -2.39
CA LEU A 159 14.44 3.59 -1.26
C LEU A 159 14.87 4.44 -0.05
N PRO A 160 14.32 4.16 1.15
CA PRO A 160 14.80 4.81 2.36
C PRO A 160 16.25 4.37 2.66
N PRO A 161 17.11 5.27 3.18
CA PRO A 161 18.48 4.94 3.51
C PRO A 161 18.56 3.74 4.46
N GLU A 162 19.67 3.01 4.39
CA GLU A 162 19.97 2.00 5.40
C GLU A 162 20.30 2.71 6.72
N ALA A 163 19.64 2.26 7.79
CA ALA A 163 19.85 2.77 9.15
C ALA A 163 21.10 2.13 9.74
#